data_AF-A0A931UQP6-F1
#
_entry.id   AF-A0A931UQP6-F1
#
_cell.length_a   1.000
_cell.length_b   1.000
_cell.length_c   1.000
_cell.angle_alpha   90.00
_cell.angle_beta   90.00
_cell.angle_gamma   90.00
#
_symmetry.space_group_name_H-M   'P 1'
#
loop_
_entity.id
_entity.type
_entity.pdbx_description
1 polymer ?
#
loop_
_entity_poly.entity_id
_entity_poly.type
_entity_poly.pdbx_seq_one_letter_code
_entity_poly.pdbx_strand_id
1 'polypeptide(L)'
;MATGVPFLGFVFTPGRVRLKREPVRRFMRRMRRYQREFAEGALSVNRLTASVQSWVAHAAYGQTYRLRTALLSNLVFSRAS
;
A
#
# COMPACT_ATOMS: atom_id res chain seq x y z
N MET A 1 -4.66 29.47 4.56
CA MET A 1 -4.98 28.03 4.67
C MET A 1 -3.77 27.32 5.27
N ALA A 2 -3.90 26.60 6.38
CA ALA A 2 -2.77 25.90 6.99
C ALA A 2 -2.30 24.76 6.07
N THR A 3 -1.18 24.98 5.38
CA THR A 3 -0.52 23.96 4.55
C THR A 3 0.06 22.90 5.47
N GLY A 4 -0.53 21.70 5.51
CA GLY A 4 -0.07 20.64 6.38
C GLY A 4 1.42 20.29 6.18
N VAL A 5 2.09 19.87 7.25
CA VAL A 5 3.55 19.60 7.23
C VAL A 5 3.82 18.24 6.59
N PRO A 6 4.61 18.15 5.51
CA PRO A 6 4.97 16.87 4.92
C PRO A 6 6.10 16.18 5.70
N PHE A 7 5.91 14.92 6.11
CA PHE A 7 6.95 14.15 6.78
C PHE A 7 6.81 12.64 6.56
N LEU A 8 7.90 11.94 6.23
CA LEU A 8 7.96 10.48 5.99
C LEU A 8 6.85 9.88 5.12
N GLY A 9 6.44 10.60 4.07
CA GLY A 9 5.37 10.15 3.18
C GLY A 9 3.95 10.48 3.67
N PHE A 10 3.80 11.21 4.77
CA PHE A 10 2.54 11.74 5.29
C PHE A 10 2.45 13.26 5.16
N VAL A 11 1.24 13.77 5.38
CA VAL A 11 0.93 15.20 5.56
C VAL A 11 0.18 15.33 6.87
N PHE A 12 0.74 16.12 7.78
CA PHE A 12 0.21 16.37 9.12
C PHE A 12 -0.55 17.69 9.12
N THR A 13 -1.78 17.64 9.63
CA THR A 13 -2.64 18.79 9.89
C THR A 13 -3.19 18.66 11.31
N PRO A 14 -3.60 19.74 12.00
CA PRO A 14 -4.20 19.63 13.33
C PRO A 14 -5.30 18.57 13.36
N GLY A 15 -5.15 17.54 14.20
CA GLY A 15 -6.10 16.43 14.35
C GLY A 15 -6.15 15.39 13.20
N ARG A 16 -5.29 15.47 12.19
CA ARG A 16 -5.33 14.57 11.03
C ARG A 16 -3.95 14.30 10.42
N VAL A 17 -3.69 13.03 10.13
CA VAL A 17 -2.51 12.55 9.40
C VAL A 17 -2.95 11.84 8.13
N ARG A 18 -2.52 12.32 6.96
CA ARG A 18 -2.86 11.75 5.66
C ARG A 18 -1.64 11.13 5.01
N LEU A 19 -1.79 9.98 4.36
CA LEU A 19 -0.73 9.42 3.52
C LEU A 19 -0.67 10.15 2.17
N LYS A 20 0.53 10.49 1.71
CA LYS A 20 0.75 11.09 0.38
C LYS A 20 0.38 10.09 -0.72
N ARG A 21 0.02 10.63 -1.88
CA ARG A 21 -0.32 9.82 -3.07
C ARG A 21 0.85 9.00 -3.59
N GLU A 22 2.08 9.47 -3.41
CA GLU A 22 3.26 8.86 -4.01
C GLU A 22 3.63 7.49 -3.40
N PRO A 23 3.70 7.30 -2.07
CA PRO A 23 3.81 5.97 -1.46
C PRO A 23 2.73 4.99 -1.92
N VAL A 24 1.48 5.45 -2.07
CA VAL A 24 0.36 4.64 -2.57
C VAL A 24 0.62 4.18 -4.01
N ARG A 25 1.01 5.12 -4.89
CA ARG A 25 1.34 4.79 -6.29
C ARG A 25 2.50 3.80 -6.39
N ARG A 26 3.55 3.96 -5.56
CA ARG A 26 4.66 3.02 -5.47
C ARG A 26 4.19 1.62 -5.08
N PHE A 27 3.36 1.52 -4.04
CA PHE A 27 2.81 0.25 -3.60
C PHE A 27 1.98 -0.43 -4.69
N MET A 28 1.06 0.29 -5.33
CA MET A 28 0.22 -0.27 -6.39
C MET A 28 1.02 -0.73 -7.61
N ARG A 29 2.09 0.00 -7.99
CA ARG A 29 3.01 -0.45 -9.04
C ARG A 29 3.70 -1.76 -8.66
N ARG A 30 4.16 -1.87 -7.41
CA ARG A 30 4.78 -3.10 -6.89
C ARG A 30 3.80 -4.27 -6.89
N MET A 31 2.56 -4.06 -6.45
CA MET A 31 1.54 -5.10 -6.42
C MET A 31 1.21 -5.64 -7.81
N ARG A 32 1.11 -4.76 -8.82
CA ARG A 32 0.94 -5.21 -10.22
C ARG A 32 2.08 -6.07 -10.72
N ARG A 33 3.32 -5.76 -10.32
CA ARG A 33 4.48 -6.60 -10.65
C ARG A 33 4.38 -7.95 -9.94
N TYR A 34 4.04 -7.94 -8.65
CA TYR A 34 3.86 -9.15 -7.85
C TYR A 34 2.72 -10.03 -8.35
N GLN A 35 1.65 -9.49 -8.91
CA GLN A 35 0.61 -10.30 -9.54
C GLN A 35 1.18 -11.16 -10.68
N ARG A 36 2.05 -10.59 -11.52
CA ARG A 36 2.72 -11.34 -12.60
C ARG A 36 3.72 -12.36 -12.05
N GLU A 37 4.64 -11.93 -11.19
CA GLU A 37 5.64 -12.82 -10.59
C GLU A 37 4.98 -13.96 -9.80
N PHE A 38 3.84 -13.70 -9.15
CA PHE A 38 3.08 -14.73 -8.46
C PHE A 38 2.40 -15.69 -9.43
N ALA A 39 1.78 -15.17 -10.50
CA ALA A 39 1.16 -16.01 -11.53
C ALA A 39 2.17 -16.99 -12.16
N GLU A 40 3.40 -16.54 -12.38
CA GLU A 40 4.50 -17.29 -13.00
C GLU A 40 5.24 -18.27 -12.06
N GLY A 41 4.86 -18.37 -10.79
CA GLY A 41 5.60 -19.22 -9.84
C GLY A 41 6.76 -18.52 -9.12
N ALA A 42 7.26 -17.41 -9.66
CA ALA A 42 8.49 -16.73 -9.23
C ALA A 42 8.41 -16.02 -7.86
N LEU A 43 7.21 -15.64 -7.41
CA LEU A 43 7.00 -15.03 -6.09
C LEU A 43 6.32 -16.01 -5.13
N SER A 44 6.88 -16.16 -3.93
CA SER A 44 6.26 -16.93 -2.86
C SER A 44 5.16 -16.15 -2.16
N VAL A 45 4.14 -16.87 -1.66
CA VAL A 45 3.05 -16.29 -0.85
C VAL A 45 3.64 -15.57 0.38
N ASN A 46 4.66 -16.14 1.03
CA ASN A 46 5.27 -15.54 2.22
C ASN A 46 5.88 -14.16 1.93
N ARG A 47 6.60 -14.02 0.81
CA ARG A 47 7.21 -12.75 0.41
C ARG A 47 6.14 -11.72 0.02
N LEU A 48 5.09 -12.15 -0.68
CA LEU A 48 3.94 -11.32 -1.00
C LEU A 48 3.27 -10.80 0.29
N THR A 49 2.90 -11.71 1.20
CA THR A 49 2.23 -11.39 2.47
C THR A 49 3.06 -10.44 3.31
N ALA A 50 4.36 -10.70 3.49
CA ALA A 50 5.24 -9.82 4.25
C ALA A 50 5.30 -8.41 3.67
N SER A 51 5.34 -8.28 2.33
CA SER A 51 5.35 -6.99 1.65
C SER A 51 4.05 -6.21 1.84
N VAL A 52 2.91 -6.90 1.80
CA VAL A 52 1.59 -6.31 2.05
C VAL A 52 1.47 -5.88 3.51
N GLN A 53 1.82 -6.74 4.46
CA GLN A 53 1.77 -6.45 5.91
C GLN A 53 2.65 -5.25 6.27
N SER A 54 3.89 -5.20 5.76
CA SER A 54 4.79 -4.06 5.96
C SER A 54 4.19 -2.74 5.47
N TRP A 55 3.56 -2.74 4.29
CA TRP A 55 2.92 -1.55 3.75
C TRP A 55 1.67 -1.15 4.54
N VAL A 56 0.86 -2.13 4.96
CA VAL A 56 -0.32 -1.91 5.79
C VAL A 56 0.05 -1.29 7.13
N ALA A 57 1.09 -1.80 7.80
CA ALA A 57 1.60 -1.27 9.05
C ALA A 57 2.06 0.20 8.91
N HIS A 58 2.82 0.51 7.84
CA HIS A 58 3.19 1.88 7.53
C HIS A 58 1.96 2.77 7.30
N ALA A 59 1.05 2.37 6.41
CA ALA A 59 -0.12 3.17 6.07
C ALA A 59 -1.07 3.38 7.27
N ALA A 60 -1.16 2.41 8.19
CA ALA A 60 -2.00 2.45 9.37
C ALA A 60 -1.64 3.57 10.37
N TYR A 61 -0.43 4.12 10.29
CA TYR A 61 -0.04 5.30 11.08
C TYR A 61 -0.85 6.56 10.72
N GLY A 62 -1.36 6.64 9.49
CA GLY A 62 -2.26 7.71 9.06
C GLY A 62 -3.73 7.31 9.11
N GLN A 63 -4.62 8.29 8.93
CA GLN A 63 -6.06 8.07 8.74
C GLN A 63 -6.34 7.48 7.35
N THR A 64 -5.95 6.23 7.14
CA THR A 64 -5.95 5.55 5.85
C THR A 64 -6.87 4.35 5.78
N TYR A 65 -7.68 4.07 6.81
CA TYR A 65 -8.53 2.87 6.84
C TYR A 65 -9.30 2.65 5.53
N ARG A 66 -10.09 3.64 5.08
CA ARG A 66 -10.85 3.56 3.82
C ARG A 66 -9.96 3.36 2.59
N LEU A 67 -8.78 3.99 2.57
CA LEU A 67 -7.80 3.82 1.50
C LEU A 67 -7.24 2.39 1.49
N ARG A 68 -6.83 1.86 2.66
CA ARG A 68 -6.32 0.50 2.77
C ARG A 68 -7.37 -0.51 2.34
N THR A 69 -8.60 -0.39 2.84
CA THR A 69 -9.71 -1.26 2.45
C THR A 69 -9.95 -1.25 0.95
N ALA A 70 -10.07 -0.07 0.33
CA ALA A 70 -10.35 0.05 -1.11
C ALA A 70 -9.21 -0.45 -2.00
N LEU A 71 -7.95 -0.30 -1.56
CA LEU A 71 -6.83 -0.83 -2.32
C LEU A 71 -6.74 -2.35 -2.19
N LEU A 72 -6.81 -2.87 -0.96
CA LEU A 72 -6.64 -4.30 -0.70
C LEU A 72 -7.79 -5.14 -1.26
N SER A 73 -9.03 -4.62 -1.27
CA SER A 73 -10.18 -5.31 -1.88
C SER A 73 -10.00 -5.55 -3.38
N ASN A 74 -9.20 -4.72 -4.04
CA ASN A 74 -8.95 -4.79 -5.48
C ASN A 74 -7.68 -5.58 -5.82
N LEU A 75 -6.94 -6.07 -4.82
CA LEU A 75 -5.73 -6.87 -5.02
C LEU A 75 -6.08 -8.36 -5.02
N VAL A 76 -6.21 -8.93 -6.22
CA VAL A 76 -6.42 -10.36 -6.43
C VAL A 76 -5.14 -10.99 -6.99
N PHE A 77 -4.74 -12.14 -6.46
CA PHE A 77 -3.59 -12.90 -6.91
C PHE A 77 -4.04 -14.32 -7.28
N SER A 78 -3.68 -14.75 -8.49
CA SER A 78 -3.94 -16.11 -8.99
C SER A 78 -2.64 -16.70 -9.55
N ARG A 79 -2.53 -18.03 -9.50
CA ARG A 79 -1.50 -18.76 -10.26
C ARG A 79 -1.98 -18.91 -11.71
N ALA A 80 -1.07 -18.86 -12.68
CA ALA A 80 -1.37 -19.36 -14.00
C ALA A 80 -1.51 -20.88 -13.89
N SER A 81 -2.73 -21.38 -14.11
CA SER A 81 -3.04 -22.81 -14.20
C SER A 81 -2.61 -23.38 -15.54
#